data_AF-A0A7Y2P398-F1
#
_entry.id   AF-A0A7Y2P398-F1
#
_cell.length_a   1.000
_cell.length_b   1.000
_cell.length_c   1.000
_cell.angle_alpha   90.00
_cell.angle_beta   90.00
_cell.angle_gamma   90.00
#
_symmetry.space_group_name_H-M   'P 1'
#
loop_
_entity.id
_entity.type
_entity.pdbx_description
1 polymer ?
#
loop_
_entity_poly.entity_id
_entity_poly.type
_entity_poly.pdbx_seq_one_letter_code
_entity_poly.pdbx_strand_id
1 'polypeptide(L)'
;MYAKHEARYFLMNLYYQFENDLESAKHYAKMLTRSFPNNPVFERWHGRIAVKGGDWVTADSVFKNVLTKAKQNLTGYNTLRVKREATYYVGNRYKDTAQLDSALVYFNRSIYYSNQIPSEEESGFLINSTLYIGKVKEMNGEYRDAEKYYNEVLEMREFGNSHSLAESYLDRLSKRKIK
;
A
#
# COMPACT_ATOMS: atom_id res chain seq x y z
N MET A 1 4.18 21.63 -25.50
CA MET A 1 3.12 20.83 -24.84
C MET A 1 3.67 19.91 -23.75
N TYR A 2 4.79 19.20 -23.95
CA TYR A 2 5.41 18.31 -22.94
C TYR A 2 5.83 19.00 -21.62
N ALA A 3 6.51 20.16 -21.71
CA ALA A 3 6.98 20.91 -20.54
C ALA A 3 5.87 21.26 -19.53
N LYS A 4 4.62 21.48 -20.00
CA LYS A 4 3.48 21.78 -19.12
C LYS A 4 3.10 20.59 -18.24
N HIS A 5 3.19 19.37 -18.75
CA HIS A 5 2.83 18.16 -18.01
C HIS A 5 3.94 17.74 -17.06
N GLU A 6 5.19 17.89 -17.46
CA GLU A 6 6.37 17.69 -16.60
C GLU A 6 6.38 18.69 -15.45
N ALA A 7 6.09 19.97 -15.70
CA ALA A 7 5.97 20.97 -14.65
C ALA A 7 4.86 20.62 -13.64
N ARG A 8 3.70 20.14 -14.11
CA ARG A 8 2.61 19.68 -13.23
C ARG A 8 3.01 18.46 -12.40
N TYR A 9 3.73 17.51 -13.00
CA TYR A 9 4.25 16.34 -12.30
C TYR A 9 5.29 16.75 -11.24
N PHE A 10 6.18 17.68 -11.58
CA PHE A 10 7.16 18.23 -10.66
C PHE A 10 6.49 18.95 -9.48
N LEU A 11 5.57 19.87 -9.74
CA LEU A 11 4.81 20.59 -8.71
C LEU A 11 4.05 19.64 -7.80
N MET A 12 3.36 18.64 -8.35
CA MET A 12 2.67 17.62 -7.56
C MET A 12 3.63 16.91 -6.59
N ASN A 13 4.82 16.52 -7.05
CA ASN A 13 5.82 15.88 -6.19
C ASN A 13 6.36 16.84 -5.13
N LEU A 14 6.62 18.10 -5.50
CA LEU A 14 7.09 19.15 -4.59
C LEU A 14 6.11 19.34 -3.43
N TYR A 15 4.82 19.60 -3.73
CA TYR A 15 3.79 19.78 -2.73
C TYR A 15 3.56 18.54 -1.86
N TYR A 16 3.59 17.34 -2.46
CA TYR A 16 3.37 16.10 -1.72
C TYR A 16 4.50 15.76 -0.75
N GLN A 17 5.77 15.96 -1.17
CA GLN A 17 6.94 15.52 -0.41
C GLN A 17 7.46 16.58 0.55
N PHE A 18 7.47 17.85 0.17
CA PHE A 18 8.21 18.89 0.89
C PHE A 18 7.32 19.89 1.63
N GLU A 19 6.24 20.35 0.99
CA GLU A 19 5.39 21.40 1.57
C GLU A 19 4.20 20.86 2.38
N ASN A 20 3.98 19.54 2.32
CA ASN A 20 2.83 18.86 2.91
C ASN A 20 1.46 19.47 2.53
N ASP A 21 1.41 20.24 1.43
CA ASP A 21 0.19 20.80 0.86
C ASP A 21 -0.52 19.74 0.00
N LEU A 22 -1.36 18.96 0.67
CA LEU A 22 -2.13 17.88 0.05
C LEU A 22 -3.18 18.39 -0.94
N GLU A 23 -3.73 19.58 -0.75
CA GLU A 23 -4.76 20.13 -1.63
C GLU A 23 -4.15 20.53 -2.98
N SER A 24 -3.01 21.21 -2.97
CA SER A 24 -2.26 21.51 -4.19
C SER A 24 -1.79 20.23 -4.88
N ALA A 25 -1.25 19.25 -4.15
CA ALA A 25 -0.87 17.97 -4.73
C ALA A 25 -2.07 17.26 -5.39
N LYS A 26 -3.24 17.25 -4.72
CA LYS A 26 -4.49 16.68 -5.23
C LYS A 26 -4.98 17.40 -6.48
N HIS A 27 -4.87 18.74 -6.52
CA HIS A 27 -5.19 19.54 -7.69
C HIS A 27 -4.40 19.09 -8.92
N TYR A 28 -3.07 19.05 -8.82
CA TYR A 28 -2.21 18.66 -9.95
C TYR A 28 -2.38 17.19 -10.35
N ALA A 29 -2.56 16.28 -9.39
CA ALA A 29 -2.83 14.87 -9.67
C ALA A 29 -4.13 14.69 -10.47
N LYS A 30 -5.20 15.43 -10.12
CA LYS A 30 -6.46 15.44 -10.88
C LYS A 30 -6.28 15.97 -12.30
N MET A 31 -5.49 17.03 -12.49
CA MET A 31 -5.20 17.54 -13.84
C MET A 31 -4.44 16.53 -14.70
N LEU A 32 -3.44 15.86 -14.13
CA LEU A 32 -2.63 14.85 -14.83
C LEU A 32 -3.46 13.62 -15.20
N THR A 33 -4.24 13.09 -14.27
CA THR A 33 -5.12 11.93 -14.53
C THR A 33 -6.22 12.23 -15.53
N ARG A 34 -6.80 13.45 -15.54
CA ARG A 34 -7.75 13.87 -16.57
C ARG A 34 -7.11 13.98 -17.96
N SER A 35 -5.86 14.46 -18.01
CA SER A 35 -5.14 14.60 -19.29
C SER A 35 -4.67 13.25 -19.83
N PHE A 36 -4.40 12.28 -18.94
CA PHE A 36 -3.87 10.96 -19.29
C PHE A 36 -4.56 9.86 -18.45
N PRO A 37 -5.80 9.50 -18.77
CA PRO A 37 -6.62 8.59 -17.96
C PRO A 37 -6.13 7.14 -17.95
N ASN A 38 -5.18 6.77 -18.81
CA ASN A 38 -4.55 5.45 -18.90
C ASN A 38 -3.04 5.50 -18.66
N ASN A 39 -2.61 6.40 -17.77
CA ASN A 39 -1.22 6.45 -17.32
C ASN A 39 -1.10 5.89 -15.89
N PRO A 40 -0.41 4.74 -15.70
CA PRO A 40 -0.33 4.09 -14.40
C PRO A 40 0.44 4.93 -13.37
N VAL A 41 1.36 5.81 -13.80
CA VAL A 41 2.11 6.69 -12.89
C VAL A 41 1.17 7.72 -12.28
N PHE A 42 0.38 8.41 -13.10
CA PHE A 42 -0.50 9.47 -12.60
C PHE A 42 -1.69 8.93 -11.80
N GLU A 43 -2.25 7.78 -12.20
CA GLU A 43 -3.28 7.12 -11.40
C GLU A 43 -2.74 6.70 -10.02
N ARG A 44 -1.56 6.08 -9.96
CA ARG A 44 -0.95 5.71 -8.67
C ARG A 44 -0.68 6.92 -7.80
N TRP A 45 -0.19 8.02 -8.36
CA TRP A 45 -0.01 9.26 -7.60
C TRP A 45 -1.32 9.82 -7.06
N HIS A 46 -2.38 9.83 -7.86
CA HIS A 46 -3.70 10.22 -7.38
C HIS A 46 -4.18 9.33 -6.23
N GLY A 47 -3.96 8.02 -6.32
CA GLY A 47 -4.26 7.07 -5.25
C GLY A 47 -3.44 7.32 -3.98
N ARG A 48 -2.11 7.53 -4.09
CA ARG A 48 -1.23 7.83 -2.94
C ARG A 48 -1.61 9.11 -2.21
N ILE A 49 -1.92 10.16 -2.98
CA ILE A 49 -2.36 11.45 -2.42
C ILE A 49 -3.69 11.27 -1.68
N ALA A 50 -4.63 10.51 -2.26
CA ALA A 50 -5.88 10.17 -1.59
C ALA A 50 -5.64 9.39 -0.29
N VAL A 51 -4.72 8.41 -0.28
CA VAL A 51 -4.33 7.69 0.94
C VAL A 51 -3.76 8.64 1.99
N LYS A 52 -2.79 9.50 1.62
CA LYS A 52 -2.16 10.44 2.55
C LYS A 52 -3.18 11.43 3.14
N GLY A 53 -4.21 11.80 2.37
CA GLY A 53 -5.31 12.65 2.82
C GLY A 53 -6.48 11.92 3.49
N GLY A 54 -6.41 10.60 3.69
CA GLY A 54 -7.50 9.81 4.31
C GLY A 54 -8.73 9.58 3.43
N ASP A 55 -8.70 9.97 2.15
CA ASP A 55 -9.76 9.77 1.16
C ASP A 55 -9.74 8.34 0.62
N TRP A 56 -10.07 7.39 1.50
CA TRP A 56 -10.02 5.96 1.21
C TRP A 56 -11.04 5.49 0.17
N VAL A 57 -12.12 6.25 -0.03
CA VAL A 57 -13.10 5.98 -1.10
C VAL A 57 -12.44 6.19 -2.46
N THR A 58 -11.77 7.33 -2.66
CA THR A 58 -11.03 7.61 -3.89
C THR A 58 -9.87 6.64 -4.07
N ALA A 59 -9.07 6.39 -3.02
CA ALA A 59 -7.94 5.48 -3.10
C ALA A 59 -8.36 4.05 -3.51
N ASP A 60 -9.41 3.51 -2.90
CA ASP A 60 -9.92 2.18 -3.22
C ASP A 60 -10.36 2.08 -4.68
N SER A 61 -11.13 3.08 -5.15
CA SER A 61 -11.57 3.14 -6.55
C SER A 61 -10.37 3.17 -7.51
N VAL A 62 -9.36 3.99 -7.22
CA VAL A 62 -8.17 4.13 -8.06
C VAL A 62 -7.39 2.82 -8.13
N PHE A 63 -7.07 2.20 -6.99
CA PHE A 63 -6.23 1.00 -6.98
C PHE A 63 -6.96 -0.25 -7.49
N LYS A 64 -8.30 -0.35 -7.31
CA LYS A 64 -9.11 -1.39 -7.98
C LYS A 64 -9.12 -1.21 -9.50
N ASN A 65 -9.21 0.02 -9.98
CA ASN A 65 -9.13 0.32 -11.41
C ASN A 65 -7.76 -0.05 -11.99
N VAL A 66 -6.67 0.29 -11.29
CA VAL A 66 -5.29 -0.10 -11.65
C VAL A 66 -5.17 -1.62 -11.78
N LEU A 67 -5.71 -2.39 -10.84
CA LEU A 67 -5.70 -3.86 -10.92
C LEU A 67 -6.57 -4.39 -12.07
N THR A 68 -7.69 -3.74 -12.37
CA THR A 68 -8.55 -4.10 -13.51
C THR A 68 -7.82 -3.89 -14.83
N LYS A 69 -7.17 -2.73 -15.01
CA LYS A 69 -6.34 -2.43 -16.18
C LYS A 69 -5.13 -3.37 -16.31
N ALA A 70 -4.52 -3.76 -15.18
CA ALA A 70 -3.47 -4.78 -15.18
C ALA A 70 -4.00 -6.13 -15.69
N LYS A 71 -5.17 -6.59 -15.24
CA LYS A 71 -5.80 -7.83 -15.74
C LYS A 71 -6.11 -7.78 -17.25
N GLN A 72 -6.43 -6.60 -17.76
CA GLN A 72 -6.67 -6.34 -19.19
C GLN A 72 -5.39 -6.22 -20.02
N ASN A 73 -4.22 -6.40 -19.39
CA ASN A 73 -2.90 -6.25 -20.02
C ASN A 73 -2.62 -4.86 -20.62
N LEU A 74 -3.22 -3.80 -20.07
CA LEU A 74 -2.88 -2.44 -20.49
C LEU A 74 -1.41 -2.13 -20.22
N THR A 75 -0.76 -1.50 -21.19
CA THR A 75 0.67 -1.14 -21.17
C THR A 75 1.03 -0.38 -19.89
N GLY A 76 2.09 -0.83 -19.21
CA GLY A 76 2.61 -0.22 -17.99
C GLY A 76 1.88 -0.61 -16.68
N TYR A 77 0.64 -1.13 -16.73
CA TYR A 77 -0.08 -1.60 -15.54
C TYR A 77 0.37 -2.98 -15.08
N ASN A 78 0.96 -3.75 -15.99
CA ASN A 78 1.30 -5.14 -15.76
C ASN A 78 2.57 -5.41 -14.96
N THR A 79 3.32 -4.35 -14.62
CA THR A 79 4.58 -4.47 -13.89
C THR A 79 4.35 -4.96 -12.46
N LEU A 80 5.31 -5.72 -11.93
CA LEU A 80 5.26 -6.21 -10.54
C LEU A 80 5.11 -5.07 -9.53
N ARG A 81 5.80 -3.93 -9.76
CA ARG A 81 5.75 -2.75 -8.89
C ARG A 81 4.36 -2.11 -8.84
N VAL A 82 3.65 -2.06 -9.96
CA VAL A 82 2.27 -1.55 -10.02
C VAL A 82 1.32 -2.50 -9.29
N LYS A 83 1.43 -3.80 -9.58
CA LYS A 83 0.56 -4.82 -8.98
C LYS A 83 0.74 -4.89 -7.46
N ARG A 84 1.98 -4.95 -6.97
CA ARG A 84 2.34 -4.93 -5.54
C ARG A 84 1.62 -3.80 -4.79
N GLU A 85 1.85 -2.57 -5.24
CA GLU A 85 1.28 -1.39 -4.59
C GLU A 85 -0.25 -1.40 -4.61
N ALA A 86 -0.84 -1.69 -5.77
CA ALA A 86 -2.28 -1.68 -5.89
C ALA A 86 -2.93 -2.79 -5.03
N THR A 87 -2.33 -3.98 -4.96
CA THR A 87 -2.80 -5.04 -4.06
C THR A 87 -2.65 -4.67 -2.59
N TYR A 88 -1.57 -3.99 -2.20
CA TYR A 88 -1.39 -3.52 -0.83
C TYR A 88 -2.50 -2.57 -0.39
N TYR A 89 -2.78 -1.51 -1.18
CA TYR A 89 -3.78 -0.52 -0.78
C TYR A 89 -5.21 -1.08 -0.79
N VAL A 90 -5.52 -1.97 -1.73
CA VAL A 90 -6.81 -2.68 -1.73
C VAL A 90 -6.93 -3.62 -0.52
N GLY A 91 -5.86 -4.33 -0.16
CA GLY A 91 -5.81 -5.16 1.05
C GLY A 91 -6.02 -4.34 2.32
N ASN A 92 -5.38 -3.16 2.41
CA ASN A 92 -5.56 -2.26 3.53
C ASN A 92 -7.00 -1.76 3.67
N ARG A 93 -7.66 -1.44 2.54
CA ARG A 93 -9.07 -1.06 2.56
C ARG A 93 -9.97 -2.19 3.07
N TYR A 94 -9.73 -3.43 2.62
CA TYR A 94 -10.49 -4.58 3.12
C TYR A 94 -10.28 -4.81 4.61
N LYS A 95 -9.05 -4.68 5.11
CA LYS A 95 -8.76 -4.73 6.54
C LYS A 95 -9.56 -3.67 7.32
N ASP A 96 -9.53 -2.42 6.85
CA ASP A 96 -10.19 -1.30 7.52
C ASP A 96 -11.72 -1.38 7.48
N THR A 97 -12.28 -2.20 6.59
CA THR A 97 -13.72 -2.49 6.51
C THR A 97 -14.10 -3.83 7.14
N ALA A 98 -13.20 -4.44 7.92
CA ALA A 98 -13.38 -5.74 8.55
C ALA A 98 -13.68 -6.91 7.59
N GLN A 99 -13.34 -6.78 6.30
CA GLN A 99 -13.41 -7.85 5.30
C GLN A 99 -12.11 -8.65 5.31
N LEU A 100 -11.88 -9.38 6.40
CA LEU A 100 -10.59 -9.96 6.76
C LEU A 100 -10.06 -11.00 5.75
N ASP A 101 -10.91 -11.88 5.22
CA ASP A 101 -10.50 -12.89 4.23
C ASP A 101 -10.00 -12.23 2.93
N SER A 102 -10.71 -11.19 2.49
CA SER A 102 -10.29 -10.41 1.33
C SER A 102 -8.96 -9.69 1.61
N ALA A 103 -8.80 -9.11 2.80
CA ALA A 103 -7.55 -8.47 3.18
C ALA A 103 -6.36 -9.43 3.08
N LEU A 104 -6.49 -10.66 3.60
CA LEU A 104 -5.46 -11.70 3.51
C LEU A 104 -5.10 -12.03 2.06
N VAL A 105 -6.09 -12.21 1.18
CA VAL A 105 -5.83 -12.50 -0.25
C VAL A 105 -4.99 -11.40 -0.90
N TYR A 106 -5.33 -10.14 -0.64
CA TYR A 106 -4.66 -9.01 -1.27
C TYR A 106 -3.27 -8.73 -0.68
N PHE A 107 -3.08 -8.87 0.64
CA PHE A 107 -1.76 -8.76 1.25
C PHE A 107 -0.82 -9.90 0.80
N ASN A 108 -1.30 -11.14 0.72
CA ASN A 108 -0.49 -12.25 0.19
C ASN A 108 -0.06 -12.00 -1.27
N ARG A 109 -0.93 -11.42 -2.10
CA ARG A 109 -0.55 -11.01 -3.46
C ARG A 109 0.51 -9.91 -3.46
N SER A 110 0.40 -8.94 -2.55
CA SER A 110 1.41 -7.88 -2.39
C SER A 110 2.77 -8.46 -2.01
N ILE A 111 2.82 -9.40 -1.06
CA ILE A 111 4.03 -10.14 -0.69
C ILE A 111 4.59 -10.91 -1.89
N TYR A 112 3.75 -11.68 -2.59
CA TYR A 112 4.14 -12.44 -3.78
C TYR A 112 4.79 -11.56 -4.86
N TYR A 113 4.22 -10.39 -5.15
CA TYR A 113 4.83 -9.46 -6.10
C TYR A 113 6.11 -8.80 -5.55
N SER A 114 6.20 -8.59 -4.24
CA SER A 114 7.40 -8.03 -3.61
C SER A 114 8.59 -8.96 -3.76
N ASN A 115 8.39 -10.26 -3.48
CA ASN A 115 9.45 -11.27 -3.51
C ASN A 115 9.98 -11.57 -4.92
N GLN A 116 9.25 -11.16 -5.96
CA GLN A 116 9.69 -11.31 -7.36
C GLN A 116 10.42 -10.09 -7.92
N ILE A 117 10.44 -8.97 -7.19
CA ILE A 117 11.15 -7.77 -7.62
C ILE A 117 12.59 -7.87 -7.10
N PRO A 118 13.61 -7.97 -7.97
CA PRO A 118 15.00 -7.94 -7.52
C PRO A 118 15.27 -6.63 -6.76
N SER A 119 15.74 -6.75 -5.53
CA SER A 119 16.02 -5.65 -4.61
C SER A 119 16.98 -6.17 -3.55
N GLU A 120 17.96 -5.34 -3.15
CA GLU A 120 18.85 -5.64 -2.03
C GLU A 120 18.15 -5.45 -0.67
N GLU A 121 17.05 -4.71 -0.66
CA GLU A 121 16.27 -4.41 0.55
C GLU A 121 14.78 -4.76 0.41
N GLU A 122 14.17 -5.14 1.53
CA GLU A 122 12.73 -5.39 1.60
C GLU A 122 11.95 -4.09 1.37
N SER A 123 10.95 -4.14 0.49
CA SER A 123 10.10 -2.97 0.29
C SER A 123 9.19 -2.72 1.50
N GLY A 124 8.87 -1.46 1.80
CA GLY A 124 7.87 -1.15 2.84
C GLY A 124 6.49 -1.79 2.59
N PHE A 125 6.17 -2.12 1.33
CA PHE A 125 4.96 -2.88 0.98
C PHE A 125 5.03 -4.32 1.46
N LEU A 126 6.20 -4.98 1.40
CA LEU A 126 6.41 -6.33 1.93
C LEU A 126 6.20 -6.30 3.44
N ILE A 127 6.98 -5.46 4.12
CA ILE A 127 6.99 -5.34 5.59
C ILE A 127 5.58 -5.05 6.13
N ASN A 128 4.90 -4.02 5.59
CA ASN A 128 3.56 -3.68 6.06
C ASN A 128 2.50 -4.74 5.69
N SER A 129 2.64 -5.43 4.55
CA SER A 129 1.72 -6.53 4.21
C SER A 129 1.87 -7.68 5.21
N THR A 130 3.10 -8.06 5.55
CA THR A 130 3.39 -9.10 6.56
C THR A 130 2.84 -8.69 7.93
N LEU A 131 3.10 -7.46 8.37
CA LEU A 131 2.56 -6.92 9.63
C LEU A 131 1.03 -6.95 9.67
N TYR A 132 0.37 -6.55 8.58
CA TYR A 132 -1.09 -6.53 8.51
C TYR A 132 -1.72 -7.92 8.38
N ILE A 133 -1.04 -8.89 7.78
CA ILE A 133 -1.48 -10.29 7.86
C ILE A 133 -1.46 -10.75 9.32
N GLY A 134 -0.38 -10.47 10.07
CA GLY A 134 -0.32 -10.77 11.50
C GLY A 134 -1.49 -10.16 12.28
N LYS A 135 -1.81 -8.89 12.00
CA LYS A 135 -2.97 -8.21 12.61
C LYS A 135 -4.30 -8.85 12.25
N VAL A 136 -4.50 -9.23 10.98
CA VAL A 136 -5.73 -9.91 10.56
C VAL A 136 -5.85 -11.29 11.22
N LYS A 137 -4.75 -12.05 11.31
CA LYS A 137 -4.71 -13.33 12.03
C LYS A 137 -5.04 -13.18 13.50
N GLU A 138 -4.52 -12.15 14.16
CA GLU A 138 -4.88 -11.82 15.54
C GLU A 138 -6.37 -11.50 15.68
N MET A 139 -6.94 -10.72 14.77
CA MET A 139 -8.38 -10.40 14.76
C MET A 139 -9.27 -11.63 14.59
N ASN A 140 -8.79 -12.65 13.87
CA ASN A 140 -9.45 -13.95 13.70
C ASN A 140 -9.23 -14.92 14.88
N GLY A 141 -8.47 -14.54 15.92
CA GLY A 141 -8.12 -15.44 17.03
C GLY A 141 -7.01 -16.43 16.70
N GLU A 142 -6.36 -16.31 15.54
CA GLU A 142 -5.27 -17.17 15.07
C GLU A 142 -3.92 -16.71 15.66
N TYR A 143 -3.83 -16.66 17.00
CA TYR A 143 -2.73 -15.97 17.70
C TYR A 143 -1.33 -16.54 17.43
N ARG A 144 -1.23 -17.87 17.28
CA ARG A 144 0.07 -18.53 16.96
C ARG A 144 0.58 -18.12 15.58
N ASP A 145 -0.32 -17.96 14.62
CA ASP A 145 0.07 -17.53 13.28
C ASP A 145 0.36 -16.03 13.25
N ALA A 146 -0.40 -15.21 13.99
CA ALA A 146 -0.09 -13.80 14.17
C ALA A 146 1.33 -13.58 14.72
N GLU A 147 1.72 -14.34 15.75
CA GLU A 147 3.06 -14.31 16.33
C GLU A 147 4.17 -14.62 15.30
N LYS A 148 3.96 -15.60 14.41
CA LYS A 148 4.93 -15.89 13.33
C LYS A 148 5.12 -14.69 12.41
N TYR A 149 4.03 -14.06 11.97
CA TYR A 149 4.11 -12.90 11.08
C TYR A 149 4.75 -11.68 11.75
N TYR A 150 4.50 -11.45 13.04
CA TYR A 150 5.16 -10.36 13.77
C TYR A 150 6.66 -10.61 13.94
N ASN A 151 7.09 -11.84 14.22
CA ASN A 151 8.51 -12.19 14.24
C ASN A 151 9.14 -12.04 12.84
N GLU A 152 8.45 -12.46 11.77
CA GLU A 152 8.93 -12.26 10.39
C GLU A 152 9.17 -10.77 10.09
N VAL A 153 8.34 -9.87 10.63
CA VAL A 153 8.57 -8.41 10.51
C VAL A 153 9.86 -7.97 11.20
N LEU A 154 10.22 -8.57 12.33
CA LEU A 154 11.44 -8.25 13.07
C LEU A 154 12.72 -8.75 12.38
N GLU A 155 12.61 -9.81 11.56
CA GLU A 155 13.72 -10.32 10.75
C GLU A 155 13.99 -9.45 9.49
N MET A 156 13.04 -8.60 9.10
CA MET A 156 13.20 -7.65 8.01
C MET A 156 13.80 -6.32 8.52
N ARG A 157 14.35 -5.49 7.61
CA ARG A 157 14.78 -4.14 7.99
C ARG A 157 13.63 -3.30 8.55
N GLU A 158 13.95 -2.32 9.40
CA GLU A 158 12.93 -1.40 9.92
C GLU A 158 12.36 -0.51 8.80
N PHE A 159 11.04 -0.31 8.83
CA PHE A 159 10.35 0.60 7.93
C PHE A 159 9.27 1.40 8.68
N GLY A 160 9.56 2.68 8.90
CA GLY A 160 8.69 3.54 9.71
C GLY A 160 8.79 3.14 11.18
N ASN A 161 7.76 2.47 11.68
CA ASN A 161 7.67 1.97 13.06
C ASN A 161 7.29 0.48 13.11
N SER A 162 7.67 -0.30 12.08
CA SER A 162 7.27 -1.69 11.92
C SER A 162 7.71 -2.59 13.09
N HIS A 163 8.95 -2.45 13.56
CA HIS A 163 9.51 -3.24 14.65
C HIS A 163 8.82 -2.90 15.95
N SER A 164 8.72 -1.61 16.30
CA SER A 164 8.03 -1.20 17.52
C SER A 164 6.55 -1.63 17.54
N LEU A 165 5.87 -1.64 16.39
CA LEU A 165 4.51 -2.17 16.29
C LEU A 165 4.47 -3.69 16.47
N ALA A 166 5.37 -4.43 15.83
CA ALA A 166 5.44 -5.88 15.95
C ALA A 166 5.75 -6.31 17.40
N GLU A 167 6.73 -5.68 18.04
CA GLU A 167 7.07 -5.89 19.46
C GLU A 167 5.87 -5.61 20.38
N SER A 168 5.19 -4.48 20.17
CA SER A 168 3.99 -4.14 20.95
C SER A 168 2.88 -5.16 20.80
N TYR A 169 2.68 -5.71 19.59
CA TYR A 169 1.68 -6.74 19.35
C TYR A 169 2.09 -8.08 19.97
N LEU A 170 3.37 -8.47 19.90
CA LEU A 170 3.90 -9.67 20.57
C LEU A 170 3.74 -9.59 22.08
N ASP A 171 4.07 -8.45 22.70
CA ASP A 171 3.86 -8.21 24.14
C ASP A 171 2.36 -8.31 24.53
N ARG A 172 1.47 -7.76 23.70
CA ARG A 172 0.02 -7.92 23.92
C ARG A 172 -0.41 -9.39 23.85
N LEU A 173 0.11 -10.16 22.90
CA LEU A 173 -0.21 -11.58 22.75
C LEU A 173 0.35 -12.42 23.92
N SER A 174 1.55 -12.12 24.42
CA SER A 174 2.15 -12.84 25.55
C SER A 174 1.31 -12.68 26.82
N LYS A 175 0.83 -11.45 27.10
CA LYS A 175 -0.04 -11.15 28.25
C LYS A 175 -1.39 -11.87 28.18
N ARG A 176 -1.91 -12.14 26.98
CA ARG A 176 -3.14 -12.92 26.79
C ARG A 176 -2.96 -14.41 27.14
N LYS A 177 -1.76 -14.98 26.97
CA LYS A 177 -1.49 -16.39 27.28
C LYS A 177 -1.45 -16.67 28.80
N ILE A 178 -1.27 -15.64 29.61
CA ILE A 178 -1.14 -15.73 31.08
C ILE A 178 -2.52 -15.66 31.79
N LYS A 179 -3.58 -15.29 31.07
CA LYS A 179 -4.95 -15.14 31.59
C LYS A 179 -5.84 -16.29 31.15
#